data_AF-A0A0G2EBC7-F1
#
_entry.id   AF-A0A0G2EBC7-F1
#
_cell.length_a   1.000
_cell.length_b   1.000
_cell.length_c   1.000
_cell.angle_alpha   90.00
_cell.angle_beta   90.00
_cell.angle_gamma   90.00
#
_symmetry.space_group_name_H-M   'P 1'
#
loop_
_entity.id
_entity.type
_entity.pdbx_description
1 polymer ?
#
loop_
_entity_poly.entity_id
_entity_poly.type
_entity_poly.pdbx_seq_one_letter_code
_entity_poly.pdbx_strand_id
1 'polypeptide(L)'
;MARHQTSGGARSRNKLKHGLHTLKYNISAATSSTTLVPSQPGNSLLDSERQRGCLAVMYRIARLPHRNKKKEPPQPKHHVAGSSHGSDETDPKWGPIFGLSDESLADLALDIASNISSIPKRLLPDSSSVKVVAKMNGYNNCVFVLEYQEGVKICVRVPASGWEGKWSDVDVDALQVQVRTMQYISRHTNCPIPEIISYDTTFNNAIHSPYVAMTYIEGRPVEDLWYDDTGPLPLEEMRQNILRSMAKAVSELRTLTFDKMGTLQFGAEQDDNPTIGPFVLLNFGASRTSSFMNYIGEMDKNPLSDSRAWLRGRLEEWRREEIQPSDDNPCPVVPAHYEKLGMYRLFSMLLGEFPGPEDGEEKFVLAPPDFDWQNILADEYGNVMAILDWDRVETLPRYLGWSTFPEFLFRDWEPNGWYVWPHWVDKVMSPMEYDRYRTDYARFMTEASGGEGDCKYTAKSHIFEQIAFAIGRTHYMDGVLQRVLSTTLPQVNAKIALQYIGEKGLDPAQEDQIRHEFKTLLACGKEGAVCEGMVVQTTIVCAPPSALHEKRNGETGCTEEA
;
A
#
# COMPACT_ATOMS: atom_id res chain seq x y z
N MET A 1 21.43 -16.12 -65.18
CA MET A 1 20.56 -14.94 -65.40
C MET A 1 20.89 -13.96 -64.27
N ALA A 2 21.74 -12.96 -64.54
CA ALA A 2 21.33 -11.55 -64.75
C ALA A 2 20.89 -10.89 -63.42
N ARG A 3 21.77 -10.31 -62.60
CA ARG A 3 22.64 -9.10 -62.73
C ARG A 3 21.90 -7.77 -62.56
N HIS A 4 22.27 -7.03 -61.51
CA HIS A 4 22.66 -5.60 -61.43
C HIS A 4 22.87 -5.28 -59.92
N GLN A 5 23.98 -4.76 -59.33
CA GLN A 5 25.12 -3.93 -59.78
C GLN A 5 24.68 -2.58 -60.38
N THR A 6 25.12 -1.37 -59.96
CA THR A 6 26.35 -0.87 -59.25
C THR A 6 26.12 0.62 -58.84
N SER A 7 26.91 1.39 -58.03
CA SER A 7 28.07 1.18 -57.12
C SER A 7 28.52 2.50 -56.41
N GLY A 8 28.99 2.44 -55.16
CA GLY A 8 29.95 3.40 -54.56
C GLY A 8 29.39 4.76 -54.05
N GLY A 9 30.09 5.51 -53.18
CA GLY A 9 31.37 5.24 -52.50
C GLY A 9 31.98 6.49 -51.81
N ALA A 10 33.14 6.31 -51.17
CA ALA A 10 34.11 7.33 -50.70
C ALA A 10 33.87 8.11 -49.37
N ARG A 11 34.59 7.65 -48.35
CA ARG A 11 35.39 8.39 -47.34
C ARG A 11 35.42 9.94 -47.42
N SER A 12 35.37 10.58 -46.25
CA SER A 12 36.42 11.54 -45.85
C SER A 12 36.58 11.63 -44.32
N ARG A 13 37.83 11.80 -43.86
CA ARG A 13 38.17 12.23 -42.48
C ARG A 13 38.54 13.70 -42.54
N ASN A 14 38.19 14.50 -41.53
CA ASN A 14 38.97 15.69 -41.21
C ASN A 14 39.00 15.97 -39.69
N LYS A 15 40.18 16.39 -39.22
CA LYS A 15 40.47 16.91 -37.87
C LYS A 15 40.79 18.41 -37.99
N LEU A 16 40.95 19.08 -36.83
CA LEU A 16 41.42 20.46 -36.60
C LEU A 16 40.29 21.51 -36.49
N LYS A 17 40.38 22.57 -35.68
CA LYS A 17 41.05 22.80 -34.36
C LYS A 17 40.65 24.23 -33.87
N HIS A 18 40.77 24.46 -32.55
CA HIS A 18 40.90 25.77 -31.88
C HIS A 18 39.66 26.69 -31.73
N GLY A 19 39.62 27.40 -30.59
CA GLY A 19 38.60 28.37 -30.21
C GLY A 19 38.45 28.55 -28.69
N LEU A 20 39.53 28.89 -27.95
CA LEU A 20 39.38 29.38 -26.57
C LEU A 20 38.78 30.78 -26.59
N HIS A 21 37.89 31.10 -25.64
CA HIS A 21 37.88 32.44 -25.04
C HIS A 21 37.44 32.41 -23.58
N THR A 22 38.36 32.81 -22.70
CA THR A 22 38.14 33.11 -21.28
C THR A 22 37.48 34.48 -21.11
N LEU A 23 36.65 34.62 -20.07
CA LEU A 23 36.49 35.89 -19.36
C LEU A 23 36.17 35.63 -17.88
N LYS A 24 37.14 35.97 -17.01
CA LYS A 24 36.92 36.15 -15.57
C LYS A 24 36.42 37.58 -15.36
N TYR A 25 35.52 37.79 -14.40
CA TYR A 25 35.61 38.96 -13.51
C TYR A 25 35.21 38.54 -12.09
N ASN A 26 35.75 39.24 -11.11
CA ASN A 26 35.72 38.90 -9.69
C ASN A 26 35.74 40.21 -8.87
N ILE A 27 35.49 40.13 -7.57
CA ILE A 27 35.64 41.19 -6.55
C ILE A 27 34.52 42.26 -6.54
N SER A 28 33.68 42.27 -5.49
CA SER A 28 33.85 43.20 -4.35
C SER A 28 32.73 43.02 -3.31
N ALA A 29 33.09 43.17 -2.03
CA ALA A 29 32.13 43.24 -0.91
C ALA A 29 31.68 44.69 -0.64
N ALA A 30 30.51 44.84 -0.03
CA ALA A 30 30.11 46.06 0.68
C ALA A 30 29.13 45.71 1.82
N THR A 31 29.41 46.23 3.02
CA THR A 31 28.56 46.15 4.21
C THR A 31 27.71 47.42 4.37
N SER A 32 26.47 47.32 4.87
CA SER A 32 25.84 48.22 5.85
C SER A 32 24.31 48.00 5.95
N SER A 33 23.67 48.70 6.89
CA SER A 33 22.43 48.32 7.58
C SER A 33 21.21 49.21 7.24
N THR A 34 20.02 48.74 7.64
CA THR A 34 18.76 49.51 7.88
C THR A 34 18.03 49.97 6.59
N THR A 35 16.70 49.92 6.47
CA THR A 35 15.62 49.99 7.48
C THR A 35 14.34 49.27 6.98
N LEU A 36 13.56 48.66 7.89
CA LEU A 36 12.23 48.13 7.57
C LEU A 36 11.16 49.24 7.58
N VAL A 37 10.29 49.26 6.56
CA VAL A 37 9.03 50.01 6.55
C VAL A 37 7.91 49.07 6.06
N PRO A 38 6.80 48.90 6.79
CA PRO A 38 5.73 47.99 6.41
C PRO A 38 4.79 48.62 5.38
N SER A 39 4.54 47.93 4.27
CA SER A 39 3.44 48.22 3.34
C SER A 39 2.14 47.57 3.82
N GLN A 40 1.03 48.31 3.75
CA GLN A 40 -0.29 47.84 4.20
C GLN A 40 -0.97 46.87 3.21
N PRO A 41 -1.85 45.97 3.69
CA PRO A 41 -2.51 44.95 2.86
C PRO A 41 -3.62 45.52 1.97
N GLY A 42 -3.78 44.97 0.77
CA GLY A 42 -4.82 45.34 -0.20
C GLY A 42 -6.08 44.46 -0.12
N ASN A 43 -7.24 45.11 -0.27
CA ASN A 43 -8.53 44.58 -0.74
C ASN A 43 -8.99 43.18 -0.27
N SER A 44 -9.42 43.09 0.99
CA SER A 44 -10.06 41.90 1.60
C SER A 44 -11.53 41.67 1.23
N LEU A 45 -12.09 42.37 0.24
CA LEU A 45 -13.54 42.33 -0.05
C LEU A 45 -13.97 41.16 -0.94
N LEU A 46 -13.19 40.80 -1.97
CA LEU A 46 -13.54 39.73 -2.91
C LEU A 46 -13.50 38.32 -2.30
N ASP A 47 -12.54 38.05 -1.41
CA ASP A 47 -12.53 36.78 -0.64
C ASP A 47 -13.69 36.71 0.36
N SER A 48 -14.12 37.84 0.92
CA SER A 48 -15.25 37.87 1.85
C SER A 48 -16.57 37.48 1.18
N GLU A 49 -16.74 37.75 -0.11
CA GLU A 49 -17.94 37.38 -0.86
C GLU A 49 -17.90 35.91 -1.33
N ARG A 50 -16.72 35.38 -1.68
CA ARG A 50 -16.53 33.94 -1.93
C ARG A 50 -16.83 33.09 -0.69
N GLN A 51 -16.34 33.48 0.49
CA GLN A 51 -16.66 32.78 1.74
C GLN A 51 -18.15 32.87 2.11
N ARG A 52 -18.83 33.99 1.82
CA ARG A 52 -20.27 34.17 2.08
C ARG A 52 -21.15 33.23 1.25
N GLY A 53 -20.74 32.89 0.02
CA GLY A 53 -21.45 31.90 -0.81
C GLY A 53 -21.49 30.51 -0.16
N CYS A 54 -20.35 30.03 0.31
CA CYS A 54 -20.24 28.76 1.04
C CYS A 54 -21.09 28.77 2.32
N LEU A 55 -20.98 29.85 3.11
CA LEU A 55 -21.74 30.01 4.35
C LEU A 55 -23.26 30.02 4.14
N ALA A 56 -23.77 30.62 3.06
CA ALA A 56 -25.21 30.75 2.83
C ALA A 56 -25.92 29.40 2.57
N VAL A 57 -25.25 28.45 1.91
CA VAL A 57 -25.77 27.09 1.68
C VAL A 57 -25.60 26.25 2.95
N MET A 58 -24.45 26.32 3.60
CA MET A 58 -24.15 25.58 4.84
C MET A 58 -25.07 25.99 6.00
N TYR A 59 -25.42 27.27 6.13
CA TYR A 59 -26.40 27.76 7.12
C TYR A 59 -27.83 27.27 6.88
N ARG A 60 -28.19 26.84 5.66
CA ARG A 60 -29.50 26.21 5.39
C ARG A 60 -29.52 24.75 5.82
N ILE A 61 -28.41 24.03 5.66
CA ILE A 61 -28.25 22.64 6.13
C ILE A 61 -28.23 22.60 7.67
N ALA A 62 -27.60 23.57 8.32
CA ALA A 62 -27.46 23.65 9.78
C ALA A 62 -28.76 23.96 10.58
N ARG A 63 -29.94 24.08 9.94
CA ARG A 63 -31.20 24.50 10.60
C ARG A 63 -32.41 23.58 10.39
N LEU A 64 -32.20 22.27 10.25
CA LEU A 64 -33.28 21.29 10.46
C LEU A 64 -33.36 20.92 11.96
N PRO A 65 -34.44 21.27 12.67
CA PRO A 65 -34.51 21.10 14.13
C PRO A 65 -34.58 19.63 14.53
N HIS A 66 -33.56 19.17 15.26
CA HIS A 66 -33.54 17.86 15.91
C HIS A 66 -34.70 17.76 16.92
N ARG A 67 -35.70 16.92 16.60
CA ARG A 67 -36.80 16.62 17.52
C ARG A 67 -36.36 15.49 18.46
N ASN A 68 -35.58 15.86 19.48
CA ASN A 68 -35.07 14.95 20.51
C ASN A 68 -36.20 14.13 21.17
N LYS A 69 -36.38 12.88 20.74
CA LYS A 69 -36.97 11.84 21.58
C LYS A 69 -35.84 11.15 22.30
N LYS A 70 -35.72 11.39 23.62
CA LYS A 70 -34.86 10.58 24.49
C LYS A 70 -35.27 9.11 24.33
N LYS A 71 -34.40 8.31 23.72
CA LYS A 71 -34.28 6.89 24.00
C LYS A 71 -32.94 6.72 24.69
N GLU A 72 -32.94 6.01 25.81
CA GLU A 72 -31.71 5.62 26.47
C GLU A 72 -30.88 4.75 25.52
N PRO A 73 -29.54 4.85 25.54
CA PRO A 73 -28.71 3.98 24.73
C PRO A 73 -28.96 2.53 25.17
N PRO A 74 -29.24 1.58 24.25
CA PRO A 74 -29.19 0.18 24.61
C PRO A 74 -27.77 -0.12 25.08
N GLN A 75 -27.62 -0.69 26.27
CA GLN A 75 -26.32 -1.14 26.74
C GLN A 75 -25.70 -2.08 25.69
N PRO A 76 -24.40 -1.96 25.38
CA PRO A 76 -23.75 -2.88 24.47
C PRO A 76 -23.84 -4.28 25.07
N LYS A 77 -24.72 -5.11 24.50
CA LYS A 77 -24.62 -6.55 24.71
C LYS A 77 -23.31 -6.97 24.07
N HIS A 78 -22.30 -7.20 24.91
CA HIS A 78 -21.12 -7.97 24.54
C HIS A 78 -21.56 -9.39 24.20
N HIS A 79 -22.12 -9.57 23.01
CA HIS A 79 -21.85 -10.78 22.27
C HIS A 79 -20.37 -10.71 21.93
N VAL A 80 -19.57 -11.32 22.81
CA VAL A 80 -18.36 -12.00 22.38
C VAL A 80 -18.86 -13.01 21.35
N ALA A 81 -18.88 -12.58 20.09
CA ALA A 81 -18.82 -13.47 18.96
C ALA A 81 -17.44 -14.10 19.04
N GLY A 82 -17.31 -15.09 19.92
CA GLY A 82 -16.22 -16.02 19.83
C GLY A 82 -16.32 -16.59 18.44
N SER A 83 -15.34 -16.27 17.60
CA SER A 83 -15.07 -17.07 16.42
C SER A 83 -14.66 -18.45 16.92
N SER A 84 -15.65 -19.28 17.26
CA SER A 84 -15.60 -20.64 16.79
C SER A 84 -15.36 -20.51 15.29
N HIS A 85 -14.10 -20.62 14.89
CA HIS A 85 -13.79 -21.04 13.54
C HIS A 85 -14.58 -22.34 13.39
N GLY A 86 -15.68 -22.26 12.64
CA GLY A 86 -16.20 -23.43 11.98
C GLY A 86 -15.08 -23.86 11.05
N SER A 87 -14.22 -24.75 11.53
CA SER A 87 -13.51 -25.66 10.67
C SER A 87 -14.62 -26.35 9.89
N ASP A 88 -14.80 -25.94 8.65
CA ASP A 88 -15.64 -26.65 7.70
C ASP A 88 -14.91 -28.00 7.51
N GLU A 89 -15.29 -29.02 8.30
CA GLU A 89 -14.61 -30.32 8.34
C GLU A 89 -14.60 -31.00 6.96
N THR A 90 -15.45 -30.51 6.05
CA THR A 90 -15.56 -30.85 4.64
C THR A 90 -14.45 -30.28 3.74
N ASP A 91 -13.67 -29.27 4.16
CA ASP A 91 -12.58 -28.69 3.36
C ASP A 91 -11.38 -28.22 4.22
N PRO A 92 -10.55 -29.14 4.75
CA PRO A 92 -9.48 -28.81 5.69
C PRO A 92 -8.32 -28.06 5.02
N LYS A 93 -8.21 -26.73 5.22
CA LYS A 93 -7.19 -25.87 4.57
C LYS A 93 -5.77 -26.46 4.51
N TRP A 94 -5.29 -27.03 5.62
CA TRP A 94 -3.88 -27.39 5.83
C TRP A 94 -3.56 -28.88 5.69
N GLY A 95 -4.56 -29.77 5.66
CA GLY A 95 -4.35 -31.23 5.55
C GLY A 95 -3.18 -31.75 6.43
N PRO A 96 -2.19 -32.45 5.84
CA PRO A 96 -1.03 -33.00 6.54
C PRO A 96 0.13 -31.99 6.74
N ILE A 97 0.06 -30.75 6.23
CA ILE A 97 1.22 -29.84 6.13
C ILE A 97 1.83 -29.47 7.49
N PHE A 98 1.01 -29.33 8.54
CA PHE A 98 1.52 -29.12 9.90
C PHE A 98 2.21 -30.35 10.51
N GLY A 99 1.99 -31.54 9.94
CA GLY A 99 2.55 -32.81 10.39
C GLY A 99 3.88 -33.21 9.74
N LEU A 100 4.46 -32.35 8.89
CA LEU A 100 5.74 -32.64 8.24
C LEU A 100 6.86 -32.86 9.26
N SER A 101 7.53 -34.00 9.16
CA SER A 101 8.53 -34.47 10.12
C SER A 101 9.90 -33.86 9.84
N ASP A 102 10.73 -33.76 10.88
CA ASP A 102 12.07 -33.16 10.76
C ASP A 102 12.98 -34.00 9.85
N GLU A 103 12.79 -35.32 9.84
CA GLU A 103 13.47 -36.26 8.95
C GLU A 103 13.11 -35.97 7.48
N SER A 104 11.83 -35.88 7.14
CA SER A 104 11.39 -35.59 5.75
C SER A 104 11.90 -34.24 5.23
N LEU A 105 11.99 -33.23 6.12
CA LEU A 105 12.53 -31.91 5.80
C LEU A 105 14.06 -31.93 5.65
N ALA A 106 14.76 -32.72 6.47
CA ALA A 106 16.20 -32.92 6.35
C ALA A 106 16.57 -33.67 5.06
N ASP A 107 15.84 -34.74 4.74
CA ASP A 107 16.01 -35.50 3.50
C ASP A 107 15.78 -34.61 2.27
N LEU A 108 14.74 -33.76 2.28
CA LEU A 108 14.50 -32.78 1.22
C LEU A 108 15.69 -31.81 1.05
N ALA A 109 16.24 -31.30 2.13
CA ALA A 109 17.41 -30.41 2.06
C ALA A 109 18.65 -31.13 1.48
N LEU A 110 18.85 -32.41 1.80
CA LEU A 110 19.91 -33.23 1.20
C LEU A 110 19.70 -33.48 -0.30
N ASP A 111 18.46 -33.68 -0.74
CA ASP A 111 18.11 -33.78 -2.16
C ASP A 111 18.37 -32.47 -2.90
N ILE A 112 17.97 -31.33 -2.32
CA ILE A 112 18.23 -29.97 -2.82
C ILE A 112 19.75 -29.74 -2.96
N ALA A 113 20.52 -30.05 -1.91
CA ALA A 113 21.97 -29.94 -1.90
C ALA A 113 22.66 -30.80 -2.98
N SER A 114 22.16 -32.01 -3.21
CA SER A 114 22.75 -32.97 -4.15
C SER A 114 22.53 -32.56 -5.62
N ASN A 115 21.37 -32.00 -5.93
CA ASN A 115 20.92 -31.75 -7.30
C ASN A 115 21.29 -30.36 -7.85
N ILE A 116 21.68 -29.40 -7.01
CA ILE A 116 21.79 -27.99 -7.39
C ILE A 116 23.25 -27.51 -7.46
N SER A 117 23.56 -26.71 -8.48
CA SER A 117 24.89 -26.11 -8.70
C SER A 117 25.02 -24.67 -8.19
N SER A 118 23.91 -23.98 -7.90
CA SER A 118 23.90 -22.59 -7.44
C SER A 118 24.24 -22.43 -5.96
N ILE A 119 23.92 -23.41 -5.10
CA ILE A 119 24.56 -23.47 -3.78
C ILE A 119 26.01 -23.92 -4.01
N PRO A 120 27.03 -23.13 -3.61
CA PRO A 120 28.41 -23.52 -3.84
C PRO A 120 28.72 -24.82 -3.09
N LYS A 121 29.02 -25.92 -3.80
CA LYS A 121 29.32 -27.24 -3.19
C LYS A 121 30.38 -27.23 -2.09
N ARG A 122 31.27 -26.23 -2.08
CA ARG A 122 32.23 -25.97 -0.99
C ARG A 122 31.59 -25.63 0.38
N LEU A 123 30.31 -25.27 0.40
CA LEU A 123 29.51 -24.94 1.58
C LEU A 123 28.59 -26.09 2.02
N LEU A 124 28.56 -27.19 1.26
CA LEU A 124 27.73 -28.37 1.50
C LEU A 124 28.57 -29.63 1.21
N PRO A 125 29.45 -30.05 2.13
CA PRO A 125 30.24 -31.27 1.97
C PRO A 125 29.36 -32.53 2.06
N ASP A 126 29.80 -33.62 1.43
CA ASP A 126 29.05 -34.89 1.25
C ASP A 126 28.66 -35.63 2.56
N SER A 127 28.84 -35.02 3.74
CA SER A 127 28.55 -35.57 5.08
C SER A 127 27.68 -34.64 5.96
N SER A 128 27.11 -33.58 5.40
CA SER A 128 26.40 -32.54 6.16
C SER A 128 25.05 -33.04 6.70
N SER A 129 24.92 -33.27 8.01
CA SER A 129 23.62 -33.47 8.65
C SER A 129 22.80 -32.17 8.65
N VAL A 130 21.54 -32.24 8.24
CA VAL A 130 20.60 -31.09 8.32
C VAL A 130 19.79 -31.17 9.61
N LYS A 131 19.51 -30.02 10.23
CA LYS A 131 18.56 -29.88 11.34
C LYS A 131 17.47 -28.85 10.99
N VAL A 132 16.24 -29.12 11.41
CA VAL A 132 15.19 -28.10 11.45
C VAL A 132 15.44 -27.21 12.67
N VAL A 133 15.56 -25.89 12.48
CA VAL A 133 15.84 -24.94 13.58
C VAL A 133 14.68 -23.99 13.88
N ALA A 134 13.75 -23.84 12.95
CA ALA A 134 12.47 -23.17 13.20
C ALA A 134 11.35 -23.76 12.34
N LYS A 135 10.14 -23.76 12.89
CA LYS A 135 8.88 -24.01 12.18
C LYS A 135 7.97 -22.81 12.40
N MET A 136 7.46 -22.24 11.32
CA MET A 136 6.60 -21.05 11.33
C MET A 136 5.37 -21.30 10.44
N ASN A 137 4.26 -20.64 10.76
CA ASN A 137 3.02 -20.74 9.99
C ASN A 137 2.42 -19.34 9.77
N GLY A 138 2.36 -18.92 8.51
CA GLY A 138 1.55 -17.78 8.09
C GLY A 138 0.09 -18.18 7.85
N TYR A 139 -0.69 -17.32 7.21
CA TYR A 139 -2.07 -17.64 6.87
C TYR A 139 -2.18 -18.66 5.71
N ASN A 140 -1.29 -18.61 4.72
CA ASN A 140 -1.35 -19.42 3.49
C ASN A 140 -0.18 -20.39 3.30
N ASN A 141 0.89 -20.27 4.09
CA ASN A 141 2.13 -21.03 3.92
C ASN A 141 2.72 -21.44 5.28
N CYS A 142 3.31 -22.63 5.36
CA CYS A 142 4.28 -22.98 6.39
C CYS A 142 5.69 -22.62 5.92
N VAL A 143 6.58 -22.26 6.85
CA VAL A 143 7.99 -22.00 6.58
C VAL A 143 8.82 -22.80 7.57
N PHE A 144 9.78 -23.57 7.05
CA PHE A 144 10.73 -24.36 7.81
C PHE A 144 12.13 -23.79 7.58
N VAL A 145 12.85 -23.44 8.65
CA VAL A 145 14.26 -23.04 8.55
C VAL A 145 15.13 -24.26 8.79
N LEU A 146 15.94 -24.58 7.80
CA LEU A 146 16.81 -25.76 7.77
C LEU A 146 18.26 -25.28 7.80
N GLU A 147 19.08 -25.85 8.67
CA GLU A 147 20.48 -25.48 8.86
C GLU A 147 21.39 -26.70 8.65
N TYR A 148 22.38 -26.55 7.77
CA TYR A 148 23.44 -27.53 7.49
C TYR A 148 24.57 -27.42 8.55
N GLN A 149 25.46 -28.41 8.64
CA GLN A 149 26.53 -28.44 9.66
C GLN A 149 27.45 -27.21 9.65
N GLU A 150 27.58 -26.56 8.49
CA GLU A 150 28.40 -25.40 8.21
C GLU A 150 27.76 -24.08 8.70
N GLY A 151 26.57 -24.14 9.30
CA GLY A 151 25.79 -22.97 9.71
C GLY A 151 25.03 -22.28 8.57
N VAL A 152 25.11 -22.83 7.35
CA VAL A 152 24.32 -22.38 6.20
C VAL A 152 22.85 -22.67 6.47
N LYS A 153 21.98 -21.68 6.26
CA LYS A 153 20.53 -21.80 6.44
C LYS A 153 19.78 -21.62 5.13
N ILE A 154 18.68 -22.34 4.98
CA ILE A 154 17.67 -22.13 3.92
C ILE A 154 16.27 -22.09 4.51
N CYS A 155 15.35 -21.42 3.83
CA CYS A 155 13.92 -21.46 4.12
C CYS A 155 13.24 -22.39 3.11
N VAL A 156 12.52 -23.41 3.59
CA VAL A 156 11.59 -24.21 2.78
C VAL A 156 10.18 -23.74 3.10
N ARG A 157 9.50 -23.16 2.09
CA ARG A 157 8.12 -22.68 2.20
C ARG A 157 7.18 -23.69 1.54
N VAL A 158 6.14 -24.10 2.27
CA VAL A 158 5.15 -25.10 1.85
C VAL A 158 3.75 -24.47 1.83
N PRO A 159 3.06 -24.45 0.67
CA PRO A 159 1.70 -23.93 0.56
C PRO A 159 0.69 -24.71 1.41
N ALA A 160 -0.31 -24.02 1.98
CA ALA A 160 -1.37 -24.66 2.77
C ALA A 160 -2.17 -25.69 1.94
N SER A 161 -2.44 -25.41 0.67
CA SER A 161 -3.09 -26.33 -0.28
C SER A 161 -2.16 -27.42 -0.84
N GLY A 162 -0.90 -27.50 -0.41
CA GLY A 162 0.15 -28.37 -0.96
C GLY A 162 0.01 -29.87 -0.70
N TRP A 163 -1.19 -30.41 -0.68
CA TRP A 163 -1.45 -31.82 -0.34
C TRP A 163 -2.46 -32.48 -1.31
N GLU A 164 -2.41 -33.80 -1.39
CA GLU A 164 -3.18 -34.59 -2.34
C GLU A 164 -4.69 -34.38 -2.21
N GLY A 165 -5.35 -34.06 -3.33
CA GLY A 165 -6.79 -33.74 -3.36
C GLY A 165 -7.14 -32.27 -3.13
N LYS A 166 -6.19 -31.44 -2.66
CA LYS A 166 -6.37 -29.98 -2.51
C LYS A 166 -5.54 -29.16 -3.49
N TRP A 167 -4.33 -29.62 -3.81
CA TRP A 167 -3.47 -29.02 -4.82
C TRP A 167 -4.09 -29.18 -6.22
N SER A 168 -4.04 -28.12 -7.04
CA SER A 168 -4.65 -28.07 -8.36
C SER A 168 -3.71 -27.45 -9.39
N ASP A 169 -4.00 -27.61 -10.68
CA ASP A 169 -3.24 -26.99 -11.77
C ASP A 169 -3.13 -25.46 -11.61
N VAL A 170 -4.15 -24.82 -11.02
CA VAL A 170 -4.13 -23.37 -10.72
C VAL A 170 -3.14 -23.03 -9.60
N ASP A 171 -2.94 -23.92 -8.62
CA ASP A 171 -1.88 -23.75 -7.62
C ASP A 171 -0.48 -23.99 -8.22
N VAL A 172 -0.36 -24.96 -9.13
CA VAL A 172 0.88 -25.23 -9.90
C VAL A 172 1.31 -23.98 -10.68
N ASP A 173 0.39 -23.42 -11.48
CA ASP A 173 0.63 -22.22 -12.27
C ASP A 173 0.98 -21.02 -11.37
N ALA A 174 0.25 -20.82 -10.27
CA ALA A 174 0.51 -19.73 -9.32
C ALA A 174 1.91 -19.83 -8.68
N LEU A 175 2.34 -21.03 -8.27
CA LEU A 175 3.67 -21.24 -7.67
C LEU A 175 4.79 -21.04 -8.70
N GLN A 176 4.61 -21.50 -9.95
CA GLN A 176 5.57 -21.25 -11.03
C GLN A 176 5.70 -19.76 -11.35
N VAL A 177 4.57 -19.05 -11.49
CA VAL A 177 4.53 -17.62 -11.77
C VAL A 177 5.17 -16.81 -10.65
N GLN A 178 4.90 -17.17 -9.39
CA GLN A 178 5.54 -16.55 -8.23
C GLN A 178 7.07 -16.70 -8.28
N VAL A 179 7.56 -17.94 -8.43
CA VAL A 179 8.99 -18.24 -8.48
C VAL A 179 9.68 -17.47 -9.62
N ARG A 180 9.11 -17.50 -10.83
CA ARG A 180 9.68 -16.79 -11.99
C ARG A 180 9.64 -15.27 -11.80
N THR A 181 8.62 -14.73 -11.13
CA THR A 181 8.54 -13.30 -10.80
C THR A 181 9.64 -12.88 -9.82
N MET A 182 9.86 -13.64 -8.73
CA MET A 182 10.97 -13.38 -7.81
C MET A 182 12.33 -13.48 -8.51
N GLN A 183 12.54 -14.51 -9.33
CA GLN A 183 13.77 -14.65 -10.12
C GLN A 183 13.95 -13.49 -11.13
N TYR A 184 12.87 -12.99 -11.74
CA TYR A 184 12.91 -11.83 -12.63
C TYR A 184 13.33 -10.55 -11.90
N ILE A 185 12.74 -10.27 -10.73
CA ILE A 185 13.09 -9.11 -9.90
C ILE A 185 14.56 -9.17 -9.47
N SER A 186 15.02 -10.34 -9.01
CA SER A 186 16.41 -10.59 -8.61
C SER A 186 17.43 -10.40 -9.75
N ARG A 187 17.08 -10.75 -11.00
CA ARG A 187 17.96 -10.53 -12.18
C ARG A 187 18.04 -9.08 -12.64
N HIS A 188 16.99 -8.28 -12.42
CA HIS A 188 16.84 -6.94 -13.03
C HIS A 188 16.96 -5.77 -12.05
N THR A 189 17.02 -6.04 -10.75
CA THR A 189 17.05 -5.00 -9.70
C THR A 189 18.01 -5.40 -8.58
N ASN A 190 18.44 -4.43 -7.75
CA ASN A 190 19.10 -4.72 -6.48
C ASN A 190 18.10 -4.69 -5.30
N CYS A 191 16.81 -4.92 -5.56
CA CYS A 191 15.80 -5.00 -4.50
C CYS A 191 16.12 -6.21 -3.61
N PRO A 192 16.30 -6.04 -2.29
CA PRO A 192 16.70 -7.12 -1.41
C PRO A 192 15.54 -8.09 -1.20
N ILE A 193 15.58 -9.25 -1.85
CA ILE A 193 14.57 -10.31 -1.74
C ILE A 193 15.28 -11.67 -1.54
N PRO A 194 14.63 -12.67 -0.93
CA PRO A 194 15.18 -14.03 -0.88
C PRO A 194 15.44 -14.60 -2.28
N GLU A 195 16.62 -15.19 -2.49
CA GLU A 195 16.96 -15.84 -3.76
C GLU A 195 16.32 -17.23 -3.82
N ILE A 196 15.68 -17.56 -4.94
CA ILE A 196 15.12 -18.89 -5.16
C ILE A 196 16.25 -19.90 -5.40
N ILE A 197 16.32 -20.91 -4.54
CA ILE A 197 17.27 -22.03 -4.64
C ILE A 197 16.67 -23.13 -5.51
N SER A 198 15.44 -23.55 -5.21
CA SER A 198 14.68 -24.55 -5.96
C SER A 198 13.18 -24.48 -5.63
N TYR A 199 12.38 -25.20 -6.39
CA TYR A 199 10.96 -25.38 -6.13
C TYR A 199 10.51 -26.73 -6.71
N ASP A 200 9.43 -27.27 -6.18
CA ASP A 200 8.71 -28.41 -6.77
C ASP A 200 7.21 -28.10 -6.73
N THR A 201 6.50 -28.39 -7.82
CA THR A 201 5.05 -28.27 -7.93
C THR A 201 4.33 -29.61 -7.78
N THR A 202 5.07 -30.68 -7.53
CA THR A 202 4.61 -32.07 -7.46
C THR A 202 4.76 -32.65 -6.05
N PHE A 203 4.40 -33.94 -5.90
CA PHE A 203 4.56 -34.72 -4.67
C PHE A 203 5.78 -35.67 -4.71
N ASN A 204 6.63 -35.57 -5.74
CA ASN A 204 7.73 -36.50 -6.01
C ASN A 204 9.03 -36.08 -5.30
N ASN A 205 8.93 -35.77 -4.01
CA ASN A 205 10.01 -35.30 -3.15
C ASN A 205 9.84 -35.84 -1.72
N ALA A 206 10.87 -35.70 -0.88
CA ALA A 206 10.92 -36.31 0.45
C ALA A 206 9.81 -35.86 1.44
N ILE A 207 9.22 -34.66 1.26
CA ILE A 207 8.09 -34.18 2.09
C ILE A 207 6.71 -34.51 1.49
N HIS A 208 6.65 -35.14 0.30
CA HIS A 208 5.43 -35.40 -0.44
C HIS A 208 4.51 -34.18 -0.55
N SER A 209 5.09 -33.03 -0.87
CA SER A 209 4.39 -31.74 -0.98
C SER A 209 5.12 -30.80 -1.94
N PRO A 210 4.40 -29.96 -2.71
CA PRO A 210 4.98 -28.79 -3.37
C PRO A 210 5.68 -27.87 -2.36
N TYR A 211 6.75 -27.21 -2.80
CA TYR A 211 7.52 -26.28 -1.98
C TYR A 211 8.27 -25.24 -2.82
N VAL A 212 8.70 -24.17 -2.16
CA VAL A 212 9.71 -23.22 -2.65
C VAL A 212 10.83 -23.14 -1.61
N ALA A 213 12.05 -23.50 -2.02
CA ALA A 213 13.26 -23.36 -1.20
C ALA A 213 14.01 -22.09 -1.62
N MET A 214 14.37 -21.27 -0.64
CA MET A 214 15.00 -19.97 -0.84
C MET A 214 16.09 -19.69 0.19
N THR A 215 16.94 -18.71 -0.06
CA THR A 215 17.97 -18.29 0.91
C THR A 215 17.31 -17.80 2.21
N TYR A 216 17.88 -18.22 3.34
CA TYR A 216 17.55 -17.62 4.63
C TYR A 216 18.33 -16.30 4.77
N ILE A 217 17.65 -15.24 5.22
CA ILE A 217 18.24 -13.92 5.44
C ILE A 217 18.28 -13.64 6.94
N GLU A 218 19.46 -13.36 7.48
CA GLU A 218 19.60 -12.92 8.88
C GLU A 218 19.04 -11.51 9.06
N GLY A 219 18.25 -11.31 10.11
CA GLY A 219 17.58 -10.05 10.44
C GLY A 219 16.39 -10.29 11.37
N ARG A 220 15.72 -9.22 11.78
CA ARG A 220 14.44 -9.25 12.52
C ARG A 220 13.37 -8.49 11.74
N PRO A 221 12.08 -8.85 11.87
CA PRO A 221 10.99 -8.05 11.34
C PRO A 221 11.07 -6.60 11.83
N VAL A 222 10.84 -5.63 10.94
CA VAL A 222 10.71 -4.21 11.29
C VAL A 222 9.64 -4.03 12.35
N GLU A 223 8.58 -4.84 12.30
CA GLU A 223 7.53 -4.90 13.31
C GLU A 223 8.05 -5.06 14.76
N ASP A 224 9.08 -5.89 14.96
CA ASP A 224 9.69 -6.10 16.28
C ASP A 224 10.67 -4.98 16.61
N LEU A 225 11.45 -4.52 15.63
CA LEU A 225 12.47 -3.48 15.80
C LEU A 225 11.89 -2.08 16.02
N TRP A 226 10.68 -1.79 15.52
CA TRP A 226 10.08 -0.45 15.53
C TRP A 226 9.78 0.07 16.94
N TYR A 227 9.67 -0.82 17.94
CA TYR A 227 9.40 -0.46 19.34
C TYR A 227 10.47 -0.96 20.31
N ASP A 228 11.57 -1.54 19.80
CA ASP A 228 12.63 -2.14 20.62
C ASP A 228 13.75 -1.13 20.92
N ASP A 229 13.78 -0.61 22.15
CA ASP A 229 14.81 0.32 22.64
C ASP A 229 16.05 -0.38 23.25
N THR A 230 16.14 -1.71 23.15
CA THR A 230 17.27 -2.50 23.69
C THR A 230 18.44 -2.64 22.71
N GLY A 231 18.26 -2.20 21.45
CA GLY A 231 19.27 -2.25 20.40
C GLY A 231 20.46 -1.28 20.59
N PRO A 232 21.48 -1.36 19.71
CA PRO A 232 22.70 -0.55 19.83
C PRO A 232 22.53 0.92 19.44
N LEU A 233 21.39 1.31 18.85
CA LEU A 233 21.07 2.69 18.43
C LEU A 233 19.88 3.25 19.22
N PRO A 234 19.79 4.58 19.41
CA PRO A 234 18.56 5.22 19.88
C PRO A 234 17.36 4.86 18.99
N LEU A 235 16.20 4.57 19.59
CA LEU A 235 15.01 4.06 18.89
C LEU A 235 14.56 4.95 17.70
N GLU A 236 14.63 6.28 17.82
CA GLU A 236 14.30 7.16 16.70
C GLU A 236 15.34 7.10 15.57
N GLU A 237 16.62 6.92 15.87
CA GLU A 237 17.68 6.75 14.86
C GLU A 237 17.49 5.43 14.09
N MET A 238 17.15 4.36 14.82
CA MET A 238 16.75 3.07 14.25
C MET A 238 15.59 3.22 13.26
N ARG A 239 14.49 3.85 13.67
CA ARG A 239 13.31 4.09 12.81
C ARG A 239 13.65 4.90 11.55
N GLN A 240 14.45 5.96 11.69
CA GLN A 240 14.88 6.79 10.56
C GLN A 240 15.80 6.03 9.60
N ASN A 241 16.66 5.13 10.10
CA ASN A 241 17.47 4.25 9.27
C ASN A 241 16.61 3.22 8.53
N ILE A 242 15.65 2.59 9.21
CA ILE A 242 14.67 1.67 8.60
C ILE A 242 13.93 2.36 7.45
N LEU A 243 13.32 3.53 7.69
CA LEU A 243 12.59 4.27 6.65
C LEU A 243 13.47 4.63 5.45
N ARG A 244 14.71 5.07 5.68
CA ARG A 244 15.65 5.45 4.61
C ARG A 244 16.14 4.23 3.81
N SER A 245 16.46 3.14 4.50
CA SER A 245 16.96 1.91 3.90
C SER A 245 15.86 1.22 3.09
N MET A 246 14.64 1.19 3.63
CA MET A 246 13.43 0.70 2.97
C MET A 246 13.11 1.50 1.70
N ALA A 247 13.13 2.84 1.76
CA ALA A 247 12.91 3.69 0.59
C ALA A 247 13.91 3.42 -0.55
N LYS A 248 15.18 3.17 -0.20
CA LYS A 248 16.22 2.75 -1.15
C LYS A 248 15.98 1.32 -1.68
N ALA A 249 15.51 0.41 -0.84
CA ALA A 249 15.24 -0.99 -1.22
C ALA A 249 14.12 -1.10 -2.26
N VAL A 250 12.99 -0.39 -2.06
CA VAL A 250 11.88 -0.39 -3.02
C VAL A 250 12.16 0.46 -4.25
N SER A 251 12.99 1.51 -4.16
CA SER A 251 13.29 2.33 -5.34
C SER A 251 14.00 1.55 -6.44
N GLU A 252 14.69 0.44 -6.14
CA GLU A 252 15.30 -0.41 -7.17
C GLU A 252 14.30 -1.05 -8.13
N LEU A 253 13.01 -1.13 -7.76
CA LEU A 253 11.92 -1.60 -8.64
C LEU A 253 11.53 -0.56 -9.72
N ARG A 254 11.98 0.70 -9.60
CA ARG A 254 11.60 1.82 -10.51
C ARG A 254 11.92 1.60 -11.99
N THR A 255 12.80 0.65 -12.29
CA THR A 255 13.20 0.27 -13.66
C THR A 255 12.22 -0.69 -14.31
N LEU A 256 11.39 -1.39 -13.53
CA LEU A 256 10.46 -2.42 -14.00
C LEU A 256 9.14 -1.78 -14.41
N THR A 257 8.99 -1.51 -15.71
CA THR A 257 7.81 -0.87 -16.30
C THR A 257 7.16 -1.76 -17.36
N PHE A 258 5.83 -1.73 -17.42
CA PHE A 258 5.01 -2.63 -18.22
C PHE A 258 3.83 -1.89 -18.86
N ASP A 259 3.28 -2.43 -19.94
CA ASP A 259 2.21 -1.79 -20.73
C ASP A 259 0.77 -2.13 -20.25
N LYS A 260 0.63 -3.02 -19.27
CA LYS A 260 -0.66 -3.43 -18.71
C LYS A 260 -0.58 -3.76 -17.21
N MET A 261 -1.73 -3.72 -16.54
CA MET A 261 -1.98 -4.30 -15.23
C MET A 261 -2.32 -5.80 -15.31
N GLY A 262 -1.88 -6.55 -14.31
CA GLY A 262 -2.13 -7.98 -14.17
C GLY A 262 -0.89 -8.74 -13.69
N THR A 263 -0.90 -10.07 -13.80
CA THR A 263 0.22 -10.91 -13.34
C THR A 263 1.24 -11.14 -14.46
N LEU A 264 2.54 -11.18 -14.13
CA LEU A 264 3.60 -11.51 -15.10
C LEU A 264 3.44 -12.96 -15.60
N GLN A 265 3.69 -13.16 -16.89
CA GLN A 265 3.58 -14.44 -17.60
C GLN A 265 4.85 -14.69 -18.40
N PHE A 266 5.49 -15.83 -18.13
CA PHE A 266 6.82 -16.18 -18.63
C PHE A 266 6.73 -17.35 -19.61
N GLY A 267 7.24 -17.19 -20.83
CA GLY A 267 7.24 -18.23 -21.85
C GLY A 267 8.27 -19.34 -21.61
N ALA A 268 9.24 -19.10 -20.73
CA ALA A 268 10.28 -20.05 -20.30
C ALA A 268 10.77 -19.70 -18.88
N GLU A 269 11.58 -20.57 -18.26
CA GLU A 269 12.12 -20.32 -16.91
C GLU A 269 13.10 -19.14 -16.84
N GLN A 270 13.79 -18.84 -17.94
CA GLN A 270 14.72 -17.71 -18.06
C GLN A 270 14.22 -16.72 -19.13
N ASP A 271 12.97 -16.29 -18.98
CA ASP A 271 12.36 -15.26 -19.81
C ASP A 271 12.56 -13.88 -19.15
N ASP A 272 13.33 -13.01 -19.81
CA ASP A 272 13.59 -11.64 -19.41
C ASP A 272 12.65 -10.63 -20.10
N ASN A 273 11.69 -11.10 -20.92
CA ASN A 273 10.67 -10.27 -21.58
C ASN A 273 9.26 -10.80 -21.26
N PRO A 274 8.86 -10.87 -19.97
CA PRO A 274 7.56 -11.40 -19.59
C PRO A 274 6.42 -10.59 -20.21
N THR A 275 5.35 -11.31 -20.55
CA THR A 275 4.07 -10.69 -20.93
C THR A 275 3.21 -10.47 -19.69
N ILE A 276 2.15 -9.67 -19.81
CA ILE A 276 1.19 -9.47 -18.72
C ILE A 276 -0.10 -10.24 -19.05
N GLY A 277 -0.48 -11.15 -18.16
CA GLY A 277 -1.78 -11.85 -18.16
C GLY A 277 -2.76 -11.19 -17.20
N PRO A 278 -4.00 -11.71 -17.06
CA PRO A 278 -4.96 -11.23 -16.06
C PRO A 278 -4.44 -11.33 -14.62
N PHE A 279 -5.09 -10.60 -13.72
CA PHE A 279 -4.92 -10.69 -12.27
C PHE A 279 -5.25 -12.10 -11.73
N VAL A 280 -4.58 -12.53 -10.66
CA VAL A 280 -4.74 -13.86 -10.04
C VAL A 280 -5.20 -13.71 -8.58
N LEU A 281 -6.52 -13.85 -8.35
CA LEU A 281 -7.10 -13.65 -7.02
C LEU A 281 -6.82 -14.79 -6.01
N LEU A 282 -6.44 -15.97 -6.47
CA LEU A 282 -6.38 -17.18 -5.63
C LEU A 282 -5.13 -17.25 -4.77
N ASN A 283 -5.32 -17.24 -3.45
CA ASN A 283 -4.30 -17.60 -2.47
C ASN A 283 -4.19 -19.13 -2.32
N PHE A 284 -3.00 -19.60 -1.95
CA PHE A 284 -2.83 -20.99 -1.51
C PHE A 284 -3.71 -21.31 -0.29
N GLY A 285 -4.45 -22.41 -0.37
CA GLY A 285 -5.43 -22.79 0.63
C GLY A 285 -6.63 -21.82 0.76
N ALA A 286 -6.94 -21.00 -0.24
CA ALA A 286 -8.22 -20.31 -0.31
C ALA A 286 -9.38 -21.31 -0.39
N SER A 287 -10.53 -20.98 0.20
CA SER A 287 -11.74 -21.79 0.05
C SER A 287 -12.21 -21.75 -1.40
N ARG A 288 -12.57 -22.92 -1.96
CA ARG A 288 -12.98 -23.08 -3.37
C ARG A 288 -14.46 -23.46 -3.48
N THR A 289 -15.32 -22.73 -2.75
CA THR A 289 -16.78 -22.90 -2.88
C THR A 289 -17.23 -22.64 -4.31
N SER A 290 -18.31 -23.31 -4.75
CA SER A 290 -18.83 -23.16 -6.11
C SER A 290 -19.19 -21.69 -6.44
N SER A 291 -19.68 -20.92 -5.47
CA SER A 291 -19.98 -19.50 -5.65
C SER A 291 -18.71 -18.67 -5.92
N PHE A 292 -17.62 -18.90 -5.17
CA PHE A 292 -16.36 -18.19 -5.36
C PHE A 292 -15.65 -18.59 -6.67
N MET A 293 -15.69 -19.88 -7.03
CA MET A 293 -15.14 -20.35 -8.31
C MET A 293 -15.95 -19.84 -9.52
N ASN A 294 -17.28 -19.73 -9.40
CA ASN A 294 -18.11 -19.09 -10.43
C ASN A 294 -17.77 -17.61 -10.59
N TYR A 295 -17.65 -16.87 -9.48
CA TYR A 295 -17.23 -15.46 -9.48
C TYR A 295 -15.88 -15.27 -10.21
N ILE A 296 -14.84 -16.05 -9.87
CA ILE A 296 -13.56 -16.04 -10.58
C ILE A 296 -13.71 -16.43 -12.05
N GLY A 297 -14.63 -17.35 -12.36
CA GLY A 297 -14.96 -17.78 -13.71
C GLY A 297 -15.50 -16.65 -14.60
N GLU A 298 -16.31 -15.76 -14.03
CA GLU A 298 -17.02 -14.65 -14.67
C GLU A 298 -16.21 -13.34 -14.78
N MET A 299 -15.15 -13.19 -13.99
CA MET A 299 -14.27 -12.01 -14.04
C MET A 299 -13.62 -11.80 -15.42
N ASP A 300 -13.35 -10.54 -15.77
CA ASP A 300 -12.60 -10.19 -16.98
C ASP A 300 -11.17 -10.74 -16.91
N LYS A 301 -10.83 -11.57 -17.90
CA LYS A 301 -9.53 -12.25 -18.03
C LYS A 301 -8.58 -11.51 -18.97
N ASN A 302 -8.91 -10.28 -19.34
CA ASN A 302 -8.03 -9.43 -20.12
C ASN A 302 -7.13 -8.58 -19.19
N PRO A 303 -5.80 -8.57 -19.41
CA PRO A 303 -4.91 -7.62 -18.75
C PRO A 303 -5.27 -6.18 -19.18
N LEU A 304 -5.37 -5.27 -18.22
CA LEU A 304 -5.97 -3.95 -18.41
C LEU A 304 -4.91 -2.88 -18.68
N SER A 305 -5.12 -2.02 -19.67
CA SER A 305 -4.17 -0.95 -20.06
C SER A 305 -4.66 0.47 -19.73
N ASP A 306 -5.68 0.61 -18.89
CA ASP A 306 -6.26 1.90 -18.45
C ASP A 306 -6.74 1.76 -17.00
N SER A 307 -6.02 2.38 -16.06
CA SER A 307 -6.33 2.34 -14.63
C SER A 307 -7.62 3.09 -14.28
N ARG A 308 -7.97 4.10 -15.06
CA ARG A 308 -9.18 4.91 -14.87
C ARG A 308 -10.41 4.17 -15.35
N ALA A 309 -10.32 3.45 -16.47
CA ALA A 309 -11.37 2.55 -16.94
C ALA A 309 -11.61 1.41 -15.93
N TRP A 310 -10.55 0.82 -15.37
CA TRP A 310 -10.63 -0.20 -14.32
C TRP A 310 -11.38 0.30 -13.06
N LEU A 311 -10.94 1.42 -12.46
CA LEU A 311 -11.57 1.97 -11.25
C LEU A 311 -13.01 2.44 -11.50
N ARG A 312 -13.30 3.05 -12.67
CA ARG A 312 -14.68 3.39 -13.05
C ARG A 312 -15.55 2.16 -13.29
N GLY A 313 -15.00 1.10 -13.90
CA GLY A 313 -15.70 -0.16 -14.12
C GLY A 313 -16.21 -0.77 -12.83
N ARG A 314 -15.33 -0.89 -11.81
CA ARG A 314 -15.69 -1.36 -10.46
C ARG A 314 -16.73 -0.45 -9.77
N LEU A 315 -16.67 0.86 -9.98
CA LEU A 315 -17.66 1.80 -9.43
C LEU A 315 -19.04 1.68 -10.12
N GLU A 316 -19.08 1.48 -11.43
CA GLU A 316 -20.32 1.25 -12.17
C GLU A 316 -20.94 -0.12 -11.87
N GLU A 317 -20.12 -1.15 -11.64
CA GLU A 317 -20.55 -2.46 -11.17
C GLU A 317 -21.24 -2.39 -9.81
N TRP A 318 -20.55 -1.82 -8.83
CA TRP A 318 -21.11 -1.50 -7.52
C TRP A 318 -22.44 -0.71 -7.62
N ARG A 319 -22.50 0.30 -8.50
CA ARG A 319 -23.73 1.06 -8.74
C ARG A 319 -24.86 0.19 -9.32
N ARG A 320 -24.57 -0.77 -10.20
CA ARG A 320 -25.60 -1.70 -10.72
C ARG A 320 -26.16 -2.54 -9.58
N GLU A 321 -25.29 -3.14 -8.77
CA GLU A 321 -25.67 -4.05 -7.69
C GLU A 321 -26.40 -3.36 -6.53
N GLU A 322 -25.90 -2.19 -6.10
CA GLU A 322 -26.30 -1.58 -4.83
C GLU A 322 -27.33 -0.45 -4.96
N ILE A 323 -27.54 0.11 -6.16
CA ILE A 323 -28.40 1.29 -6.40
C ILE A 323 -29.55 1.01 -7.37
N GLN A 324 -29.37 0.16 -8.39
CA GLN A 324 -30.44 -0.15 -9.33
C GLN A 324 -31.47 -1.10 -8.68
N PRO A 325 -32.76 -1.04 -9.08
CA PRO A 325 -33.72 -2.05 -8.65
C PRO A 325 -33.34 -3.43 -9.19
N SER A 326 -33.30 -4.43 -8.31
CA SER A 326 -33.16 -5.84 -8.66
C SER A 326 -34.45 -6.60 -8.29
N ASP A 327 -34.58 -7.84 -8.74
CA ASP A 327 -35.71 -8.70 -8.35
C ASP A 327 -35.79 -8.92 -6.83
N ASP A 328 -34.63 -8.96 -6.15
CA ASP A 328 -34.52 -9.07 -4.68
C ASP A 328 -34.74 -7.74 -3.94
N ASN A 329 -34.59 -6.60 -4.61
CA ASN A 329 -34.77 -5.26 -4.04
C ASN A 329 -35.51 -4.31 -5.00
N PRO A 330 -36.80 -4.55 -5.28
CA PRO A 330 -37.56 -3.81 -6.29
C PRO A 330 -37.95 -2.39 -5.84
N CYS A 331 -37.78 -2.05 -4.56
CA CYS A 331 -38.14 -0.74 -4.00
C CYS A 331 -37.11 -0.29 -2.95
N PRO A 332 -36.00 0.35 -3.38
CA PRO A 332 -34.94 0.79 -2.48
C PRO A 332 -35.44 1.71 -1.35
N VAL A 333 -34.98 1.46 -0.12
CA VAL A 333 -35.31 2.28 1.06
C VAL A 333 -34.81 3.71 0.85
N VAL A 334 -35.73 4.66 0.74
CA VAL A 334 -35.50 6.00 0.17
C VAL A 334 -34.26 6.74 0.75
N PRO A 335 -34.04 6.84 2.07
CA PRO A 335 -32.83 7.49 2.60
C PRO A 335 -31.53 6.76 2.23
N ALA A 336 -31.49 5.44 2.32
CA ALA A 336 -30.30 4.63 2.03
C ALA A 336 -29.96 4.64 0.52
N HIS A 337 -30.98 4.69 -0.34
CA HIS A 337 -30.79 4.87 -1.78
C HIS A 337 -30.08 6.19 -2.09
N TYR A 338 -30.51 7.30 -1.48
CA TYR A 338 -29.84 8.59 -1.68
C TYR A 338 -28.44 8.65 -1.07
N GLU A 339 -28.19 8.00 0.08
CA GLU A 339 -26.82 7.86 0.62
C GLU A 339 -25.88 7.20 -0.39
N LYS A 340 -26.28 6.07 -0.99
CA LYS A 340 -25.49 5.39 -2.03
C LYS A 340 -25.36 6.20 -3.33
N LEU A 341 -26.41 6.91 -3.75
CA LEU A 341 -26.33 7.77 -4.95
C LEU A 341 -25.41 8.98 -4.74
N GLY A 342 -25.38 9.55 -3.54
CA GLY A 342 -24.41 10.56 -3.14
C GLY A 342 -22.98 10.02 -3.14
N MET A 343 -22.80 8.81 -2.59
CA MET A 343 -21.51 8.10 -2.56
C MET A 343 -20.98 7.85 -3.98
N TYR A 344 -21.82 7.34 -4.89
CA TYR A 344 -21.49 7.19 -6.32
C TYR A 344 -21.02 8.51 -6.95
N ARG A 345 -21.77 9.61 -6.75
CA ARG A 345 -21.44 10.94 -7.30
C ARG A 345 -20.10 11.45 -6.78
N LEU A 346 -19.83 11.33 -5.47
CA LEU A 346 -18.56 11.75 -4.87
C LEU A 346 -17.38 10.90 -5.36
N PHE A 347 -17.49 9.57 -5.38
CA PHE A 347 -16.44 8.71 -5.94
C PHE A 347 -16.19 8.97 -7.43
N SER A 348 -17.24 9.23 -8.22
CA SER A 348 -17.10 9.56 -9.64
C SER A 348 -16.32 10.87 -9.87
N MET A 349 -16.53 11.89 -9.02
CA MET A 349 -15.71 13.10 -9.02
C MET A 349 -14.27 12.83 -8.58
N LEU A 350 -14.10 12.08 -7.48
CA LEU A 350 -12.78 11.77 -6.90
C LEU A 350 -11.88 11.00 -7.87
N LEU A 351 -12.43 9.98 -8.56
CA LEU A 351 -11.78 9.26 -9.66
C LEU A 351 -11.58 10.11 -10.94
N GLY A 352 -12.16 11.31 -11.01
CA GLY A 352 -11.86 12.30 -12.04
C GLY A 352 -10.50 12.98 -11.82
N GLU A 353 -10.13 13.17 -10.55
CA GLU A 353 -8.93 13.91 -10.14
C GLU A 353 -7.70 13.00 -9.87
N PHE A 354 -7.82 11.68 -10.08
CA PHE A 354 -6.71 10.75 -10.03
C PHE A 354 -5.64 11.07 -11.10
N PRO A 355 -4.36 10.74 -10.86
CA PRO A 355 -3.30 10.85 -11.87
C PRO A 355 -3.70 10.19 -13.20
N GLY A 356 -3.10 10.66 -14.29
CA GLY A 356 -3.30 10.12 -15.63
C GLY A 356 -1.96 9.91 -16.32
N PRO A 357 -1.94 9.27 -17.50
CA PRO A 357 -0.72 9.11 -18.28
C PRO A 357 -0.16 10.48 -18.67
N GLU A 358 1.13 10.69 -18.41
CA GLU A 358 1.83 11.94 -18.71
C GLU A 358 2.25 12.01 -20.19
N ASP A 359 2.70 10.88 -20.75
CA ASP A 359 3.25 10.76 -22.11
C ASP A 359 2.32 10.03 -23.11
N GLY A 360 1.01 9.98 -22.81
CA GLY A 360 -0.02 9.38 -23.67
C GLY A 360 -0.36 7.93 -23.29
N GLU A 361 0.56 6.99 -23.47
CA GLU A 361 0.37 5.60 -23.02
C GLU A 361 0.56 5.48 -21.51
N GLU A 362 -0.37 4.82 -20.81
CA GLU A 362 -0.20 4.50 -19.40
C GLU A 362 0.80 3.35 -19.23
N LYS A 363 1.70 3.49 -18.26
CA LYS A 363 2.66 2.46 -17.85
C LYS A 363 2.36 2.01 -16.42
N PHE A 364 2.65 0.76 -16.15
CA PHE A 364 2.38 0.06 -14.91
C PHE A 364 3.69 -0.49 -14.34
N VAL A 365 3.74 -0.66 -13.03
CA VAL A 365 4.96 -0.99 -12.28
C VAL A 365 4.66 -2.04 -11.22
N LEU A 366 5.69 -2.69 -10.70
CA LEU A 366 5.53 -3.57 -9.54
C LEU A 366 5.48 -2.77 -8.23
N ALA A 367 4.88 -3.39 -7.21
CA ALA A 367 5.01 -3.05 -5.79
C ALA A 367 5.19 -4.35 -5.00
N PRO A 368 5.79 -4.32 -3.79
CA PRO A 368 5.66 -5.45 -2.86
C PRO A 368 4.17 -5.63 -2.50
N PRO A 369 3.60 -6.84 -2.55
CA PRO A 369 2.14 -7.04 -2.55
C PRO A 369 1.51 -6.98 -1.15
N ASP A 370 2.28 -7.28 -0.11
CA ASP A 370 1.93 -7.11 1.32
C ASP A 370 3.07 -6.29 1.98
N PHE A 371 3.11 -5.00 1.65
CA PHE A 371 4.22 -4.10 2.03
C PHE A 371 4.05 -3.54 3.45
N ASP A 372 4.10 -4.43 4.43
CA ASP A 372 3.95 -4.09 5.84
C ASP A 372 5.09 -4.65 6.70
N TRP A 373 5.24 -4.11 7.91
CA TRP A 373 6.44 -4.22 8.76
C TRP A 373 6.83 -5.66 9.19
N GLN A 374 5.92 -6.62 9.08
CA GLN A 374 6.17 -8.04 9.36
C GLN A 374 6.92 -8.72 8.20
N ASN A 375 6.74 -8.20 6.98
CA ASN A 375 7.34 -8.70 5.75
C ASN A 375 8.63 -7.95 5.38
N ILE A 376 9.18 -7.14 6.28
CA ILE A 376 10.43 -6.40 6.05
C ILE A 376 11.41 -6.82 7.14
N LEU A 377 12.53 -7.44 6.75
CA LEU A 377 13.62 -7.76 7.67
C LEU A 377 14.65 -6.64 7.69
N ALA A 378 15.13 -6.28 8.88
CA ALA A 378 16.24 -5.36 9.06
C ALA A 378 17.28 -5.88 10.08
N ASP A 379 18.48 -5.33 10.03
CA ASP A 379 19.55 -5.60 11.00
C ASP A 379 19.41 -4.73 12.28
N GLU A 380 20.32 -4.92 13.23
CA GLU A 380 20.36 -4.16 14.50
C GLU A 380 20.74 -2.68 14.35
N TYR A 381 20.94 -2.18 13.13
CA TYR A 381 21.22 -0.77 12.83
C TYR A 381 20.14 -0.12 11.95
N GLY A 382 19.11 -0.88 11.57
CA GLY A 382 17.98 -0.43 10.76
C GLY A 382 18.23 -0.52 9.25
N ASN A 383 19.21 -1.29 8.79
CA ASN A 383 19.39 -1.56 7.37
C ASN A 383 18.42 -2.66 6.95
N VAL A 384 17.60 -2.42 5.92
CA VAL A 384 16.70 -3.43 5.37
C VAL A 384 17.51 -4.51 4.67
N MET A 385 17.34 -5.75 5.12
CA MET A 385 18.04 -6.94 4.66
C MET A 385 17.22 -7.75 3.66
N ALA A 386 15.89 -7.73 3.77
CA ALA A 386 14.98 -8.33 2.81
C ALA A 386 13.56 -7.72 2.87
N ILE A 387 12.89 -7.72 1.72
CA ILE A 387 11.43 -7.61 1.58
C ILE A 387 10.91 -9.00 1.24
N LEU A 388 9.94 -9.47 2.02
CA LEU A 388 9.37 -10.83 1.98
C LEU A 388 7.98 -10.83 1.32
N ASP A 389 7.37 -12.01 1.34
CA ASP A 389 6.02 -12.34 0.83
C ASP A 389 5.65 -11.73 -0.53
N TRP A 390 6.34 -12.21 -1.57
CA TRP A 390 6.05 -11.88 -2.97
C TRP A 390 4.95 -12.79 -3.56
N ASP A 391 3.93 -13.16 -2.77
CA ASP A 391 2.74 -13.87 -3.25
C ASP A 391 1.80 -12.92 -4.02
N ARG A 392 1.32 -13.36 -5.20
CA ARG A 392 0.41 -12.58 -6.07
C ARG A 392 0.91 -11.17 -6.42
N VAL A 393 2.18 -11.08 -6.80
CA VAL A 393 2.79 -9.86 -7.35
C VAL A 393 2.14 -9.53 -8.70
N GLU A 394 1.64 -8.31 -8.82
CA GLU A 394 0.89 -7.83 -9.97
C GLU A 394 1.40 -6.44 -10.39
N THR A 395 1.28 -6.11 -11.67
CA THR A 395 1.57 -4.77 -12.18
C THR A 395 0.41 -3.83 -11.89
N LEU A 396 0.73 -2.69 -11.27
CA LEU A 396 -0.22 -1.71 -10.76
C LEU A 396 0.00 -0.34 -11.41
N PRO A 397 -0.99 0.57 -11.37
CA PRO A 397 -0.81 1.96 -11.78
C PRO A 397 0.33 2.61 -10.99
N ARG A 398 1.10 3.52 -11.60
CA ARG A 398 2.28 4.16 -10.98
C ARG A 398 2.01 4.79 -9.61
N TYR A 399 0.79 5.27 -9.36
CA TYR A 399 0.37 5.84 -8.07
C TYR A 399 0.01 4.81 -6.98
N LEU A 400 -0.04 3.52 -7.32
CA LEU A 400 -0.14 2.34 -6.43
C LEU A 400 1.11 1.43 -6.51
N GLY A 401 2.19 1.92 -7.14
CA GLY A 401 3.41 1.14 -7.41
C GLY A 401 4.40 1.09 -6.26
N TRP A 402 5.64 0.69 -6.55
CA TRP A 402 6.80 0.67 -5.64
C TRP A 402 7.02 1.93 -4.79
N SER A 403 6.46 3.07 -5.18
CA SER A 403 6.54 4.33 -4.45
C SER A 403 5.42 4.56 -3.43
N THR A 404 4.65 3.54 -3.07
CA THR A 404 3.67 3.63 -1.99
C THR A 404 4.34 3.76 -0.63
N PHE A 405 3.59 4.27 0.35
CA PHE A 405 3.93 4.06 1.75
C PHE A 405 3.83 2.56 2.10
N PRO A 406 4.60 2.09 3.09
CA PRO A 406 4.32 0.83 3.79
C PRO A 406 3.02 0.95 4.60
N GLU A 407 2.28 -0.14 4.78
CA GLU A 407 0.94 -0.14 5.40
C GLU A 407 0.93 0.43 6.82
N PHE A 408 1.91 0.05 7.66
CA PHE A 408 2.06 0.62 9.01
C PHE A 408 2.19 2.15 9.06
N LEU A 409 2.55 2.84 7.95
CA LEU A 409 2.62 4.31 7.88
C LEU A 409 1.30 5.00 7.50
N PHE A 410 0.22 4.26 7.25
CA PHE A 410 -1.08 4.87 6.93
C PHE A 410 -2.32 4.18 7.50
N ARG A 411 -2.18 3.30 8.50
CA ARG A 411 -3.33 2.66 9.18
C ARG A 411 -4.32 3.66 9.81
N ASP A 412 -3.91 4.91 10.05
CA ASP A 412 -4.82 6.01 10.43
C ASP A 412 -5.90 6.30 9.36
N TRP A 413 -5.69 5.87 8.11
CA TRP A 413 -6.62 6.00 6.99
C TRP A 413 -7.53 4.78 6.72
N GLU A 414 -7.33 3.62 7.37
CA GLU A 414 -8.15 2.41 7.15
C GLU A 414 -9.60 2.54 7.66
N PRO A 415 -10.65 2.30 6.84
CA PRO A 415 -12.06 2.41 7.23
C PRO A 415 -12.51 1.53 8.42
N ASN A 416 -12.39 2.09 9.63
CA ASN A 416 -12.90 1.60 10.91
C ASN A 416 -12.38 0.20 11.30
N GLY A 417 -11.64 0.11 12.41
CA GLY A 417 -10.98 -1.13 12.88
C GLY A 417 -11.94 -2.26 13.26
N TRP A 418 -12.47 -2.97 12.25
CA TRP A 418 -13.32 -4.15 12.40
C TRP A 418 -12.50 -5.43 12.52
N TYR A 419 -11.26 -5.41 12.00
CA TYR A 419 -10.29 -6.47 12.16
C TYR A 419 -8.90 -5.87 12.32
N VAL A 420 -8.48 -5.67 13.56
CA VAL A 420 -7.08 -5.44 13.90
C VAL A 420 -6.41 -6.80 13.88
N TRP A 421 -5.43 -7.01 12.98
CA TRP A 421 -4.68 -8.27 12.98
C TRP A 421 -4.03 -8.51 14.35
N PRO A 422 -3.94 -9.76 14.85
CA PRO A 422 -3.40 -10.02 16.19
C PRO A 422 -1.99 -9.45 16.45
N HIS A 423 -1.16 -9.33 15.41
CA HIS A 423 0.19 -8.77 15.52
C HIS A 423 0.21 -7.23 15.68
N TRP A 424 -0.87 -6.53 15.28
CA TRP A 424 -1.02 -5.08 15.42
C TRP A 424 -1.54 -4.63 16.80
N VAL A 425 -1.94 -5.57 17.68
CA VAL A 425 -2.45 -5.23 19.02
C VAL A 425 -1.37 -4.47 19.80
N ASP A 426 -1.78 -3.35 20.42
CA ASP A 426 -0.94 -2.39 21.13
C ASP A 426 0.12 -1.63 20.30
N LYS A 427 0.19 -1.83 18.98
CA LYS A 427 1.15 -1.15 18.08
C LYS A 427 0.53 0.06 17.38
N VAL A 428 0.36 1.15 18.11
CA VAL A 428 -0.32 2.37 17.66
C VAL A 428 0.67 3.54 17.59
N MET A 429 0.61 4.34 16.51
CA MET A 429 1.28 5.64 16.41
C MET A 429 0.26 6.78 16.60
N SER A 430 0.70 7.91 17.13
CA SER A 430 -0.13 9.12 17.18
C SER A 430 -0.28 9.76 15.79
N PRO A 431 -1.33 10.57 15.53
CA PRO A 431 -1.46 11.28 14.25
C PRO A 431 -0.23 12.14 13.88
N MET A 432 0.42 12.72 14.89
CA MET A 432 1.66 13.49 14.69
C MET A 432 2.86 12.61 14.28
N GLU A 433 2.92 11.37 14.75
CA GLU A 433 3.94 10.41 14.31
C GLU A 433 3.67 9.91 12.90
N TYR A 434 2.42 9.60 12.54
CA TYR A 434 2.03 9.29 11.17
C TYR A 434 2.43 10.41 10.21
N ASP A 435 2.09 11.67 10.52
CA ASP A 435 2.46 12.81 9.68
C ASP A 435 3.97 13.00 9.57
N ARG A 436 4.71 12.85 10.67
CA ARG A 436 6.18 12.93 10.68
C ARG A 436 6.81 11.82 9.82
N TYR A 437 6.49 10.56 10.08
CA TYR A 437 7.10 9.43 9.39
C TYR A 437 6.69 9.33 7.93
N ARG A 438 5.45 9.71 7.56
CA ARG A 438 5.04 9.90 6.16
C ARG A 438 5.86 10.99 5.47
N THR A 439 6.11 12.11 6.14
CA THR A 439 6.95 13.21 5.60
C THR A 439 8.40 12.76 5.43
N ASP A 440 8.97 12.09 6.43
CA ASP A 440 10.35 11.57 6.39
C ASP A 440 10.52 10.51 5.30
N TYR A 441 9.60 9.55 5.19
CA TYR A 441 9.64 8.52 4.15
C TYR A 441 9.47 9.11 2.74
N ALA A 442 8.54 10.06 2.54
CA ALA A 442 8.40 10.75 1.25
C ALA A 442 9.67 11.53 0.85
N ARG A 443 10.38 12.13 1.82
CA ARG A 443 11.70 12.72 1.59
C ARG A 443 12.72 11.66 1.20
N PHE A 444 12.85 10.56 1.93
CA PHE A 444 13.80 9.49 1.62
C PHE A 444 13.53 8.81 0.26
N MET A 445 12.26 8.64 -0.12
CA MET A 445 11.86 8.17 -1.45
C MET A 445 12.27 9.13 -2.56
N THR A 446 12.16 10.43 -2.32
CA THR A 446 12.64 11.49 -3.22
C THR A 446 14.16 11.44 -3.36
N GLU A 447 14.90 11.33 -2.26
CA GLU A 447 16.36 11.17 -2.23
C GLU A 447 16.82 9.91 -2.97
N ALA A 448 16.20 8.76 -2.70
CA ALA A 448 16.51 7.46 -3.30
C ALA A 448 16.18 7.38 -4.81
N SER A 449 15.38 8.31 -5.33
CA SER A 449 14.97 8.40 -6.73
C SER A 449 15.61 9.58 -7.47
N GLY A 450 16.47 10.36 -6.81
CA GLY A 450 17.09 11.56 -7.40
C GLY A 450 16.12 12.75 -7.61
N GLY A 451 14.90 12.69 -7.06
CA GLY A 451 13.88 13.73 -7.20
C GLY A 451 12.97 13.62 -8.43
N GLU A 452 13.07 12.52 -9.19
CA GLU A 452 12.36 12.28 -10.45
C GLU A 452 11.54 10.98 -10.41
N GLY A 453 10.53 10.87 -11.28
CA GLY A 453 9.70 9.67 -11.41
C GLY A 453 8.60 9.54 -10.35
N ASP A 454 8.30 8.31 -9.93
CA ASP A 454 7.09 7.99 -9.15
C ASP A 454 7.15 8.42 -7.67
N CYS A 455 8.31 8.84 -7.18
CA CYS A 455 8.44 9.35 -5.81
C CYS A 455 7.49 10.54 -5.52
N LYS A 456 7.03 11.26 -6.55
CA LYS A 456 5.99 12.30 -6.45
C LYS A 456 4.63 11.79 -5.92
N TYR A 457 4.30 10.51 -6.11
CA TYR A 457 3.07 9.90 -5.60
C TYR A 457 3.16 9.55 -4.11
N THR A 458 4.36 9.30 -3.57
CA THR A 458 4.58 8.77 -2.20
C THR A 458 3.72 9.47 -1.15
N ALA A 459 3.77 10.81 -1.08
CA ALA A 459 3.07 11.61 -0.08
C ALA A 459 1.53 11.49 -0.11
N LYS A 460 0.96 10.98 -1.21
CA LYS A 460 -0.50 10.79 -1.42
C LYS A 460 -0.88 9.32 -1.63
N SER A 461 0.09 8.41 -1.69
CA SER A 461 -0.09 6.98 -1.99
C SER A 461 -1.20 6.31 -1.19
N HIS A 462 -1.17 6.46 0.13
CA HIS A 462 -2.21 5.98 1.05
C HIS A 462 -3.63 6.45 0.71
N ILE A 463 -3.80 7.67 0.19
CA ILE A 463 -5.12 8.16 -0.23
C ILE A 463 -5.57 7.44 -1.50
N PHE A 464 -4.66 7.26 -2.48
CA PHE A 464 -4.96 6.53 -3.71
C PHE A 464 -5.29 5.05 -3.43
N GLU A 465 -4.49 4.40 -2.57
CA GLU A 465 -4.65 3.02 -2.15
C GLU A 465 -6.03 2.83 -1.49
N GLN A 466 -6.33 3.59 -0.44
CA GLN A 466 -7.58 3.42 0.31
C GLN A 466 -8.83 3.66 -0.56
N ILE A 467 -8.77 4.61 -1.51
CA ILE A 467 -9.84 4.82 -2.48
C ILE A 467 -9.97 3.61 -3.43
N ALA A 468 -8.85 3.11 -3.99
CA ALA A 468 -8.84 1.97 -4.90
C ALA A 468 -9.28 0.65 -4.23
N PHE A 469 -8.92 0.47 -2.96
CA PHE A 469 -9.32 -0.66 -2.12
C PHE A 469 -10.81 -0.59 -1.73
N ALA A 470 -11.34 0.61 -1.45
CA ALA A 470 -12.71 0.78 -1.02
C ALA A 470 -13.75 0.49 -2.10
N ILE A 471 -13.48 0.85 -3.37
CA ILE A 471 -14.47 0.75 -4.47
C ILE A 471 -15.04 -0.67 -4.59
N GLY A 472 -16.37 -0.79 -4.70
CA GLY A 472 -17.07 -2.08 -4.68
C GLY A 472 -17.53 -2.52 -3.29
N ARG A 473 -17.14 -1.81 -2.22
CA ARG A 473 -17.45 -2.21 -0.84
C ARG A 473 -18.08 -1.04 -0.08
N THR A 474 -19.41 -0.99 -0.03
CA THR A 474 -20.22 0.13 0.51
C THR A 474 -19.74 0.68 1.86
N HIS A 475 -19.27 -0.17 2.78
CA HIS A 475 -18.79 0.25 4.10
C HIS A 475 -17.38 0.87 4.08
N TYR A 476 -16.44 0.33 3.29
CA TYR A 476 -15.15 0.97 3.08
C TYR A 476 -15.33 2.30 2.32
N MET A 477 -16.22 2.34 1.33
CA MET A 477 -16.52 3.55 0.57
C MET A 477 -17.06 4.68 1.45
N ASP A 478 -17.98 4.38 2.38
CA ASP A 478 -18.46 5.33 3.38
C ASP A 478 -17.32 5.83 4.29
N GLY A 479 -16.50 4.93 4.84
CA GLY A 479 -15.39 5.31 5.72
C GLY A 479 -14.30 6.17 5.04
N VAL A 480 -13.93 5.85 3.79
CA VAL A 480 -13.00 6.68 3.00
C VAL A 480 -13.61 8.05 2.70
N LEU A 481 -14.89 8.13 2.31
CA LEU A 481 -15.53 9.44 2.08
C LEU A 481 -15.67 10.26 3.36
N GLN A 482 -15.93 9.64 4.51
CA GLN A 482 -15.95 10.35 5.79
C GLN A 482 -14.59 11.00 6.08
N ARG A 483 -13.48 10.27 5.85
CA ARG A 483 -12.12 10.84 5.95
C ARG A 483 -11.90 11.96 4.94
N VAL A 484 -12.04 11.66 3.64
CA VAL A 484 -11.85 12.61 2.53
C VAL A 484 -12.61 13.91 2.79
N LEU A 485 -13.91 13.83 3.09
CA LEU A 485 -14.76 14.99 3.37
C LEU A 485 -14.39 15.70 4.68
N SER A 486 -13.93 14.99 5.72
CA SER A 486 -13.43 15.64 6.95
C SER A 486 -12.14 16.44 6.71
N THR A 487 -11.30 15.99 5.78
CA THR A 487 -10.06 16.68 5.39
C THR A 487 -10.33 17.87 4.48
N THR A 488 -11.15 17.70 3.45
CA THR A 488 -11.41 18.74 2.43
C THR A 488 -12.50 19.73 2.82
N LEU A 489 -13.50 19.27 3.56
CA LEU A 489 -14.72 20.01 3.90
C LEU A 489 -15.09 19.79 5.37
N PRO A 490 -14.21 20.12 6.36
CA PRO A 490 -14.39 19.79 7.78
C PRO A 490 -15.68 20.31 8.43
N GLN A 491 -16.34 21.29 7.79
CA GLN A 491 -17.62 21.86 8.24
C GLN A 491 -18.84 21.04 7.77
N VAL A 492 -18.64 20.06 6.90
CA VAL A 492 -19.69 19.24 6.27
C VAL A 492 -19.89 17.94 7.06
N ASN A 493 -21.12 17.67 7.50
CA ASN A 493 -21.45 16.33 7.97
C ASN A 493 -21.58 15.39 6.76
N ALA A 494 -20.61 14.47 6.62
CA ALA A 494 -20.52 13.55 5.48
C ALA A 494 -21.83 12.81 5.19
N LYS A 495 -22.51 12.27 6.22
CA LYS A 495 -23.76 11.53 6.03
C LYS A 495 -24.91 12.39 5.50
N ILE A 496 -25.06 13.61 6.01
CA ILE A 496 -26.06 14.57 5.51
C ILE A 496 -25.71 15.00 4.08
N ALA A 497 -24.42 15.19 3.77
CA ALA A 497 -23.98 15.51 2.42
C ALA A 497 -24.29 14.39 1.43
N LEU A 498 -24.01 13.12 1.78
CA LEU A 498 -24.35 11.96 0.95
C LEU A 498 -25.85 11.93 0.62
N GLN A 499 -26.72 12.05 1.63
CA GLN A 499 -28.18 12.12 1.42
C GLN A 499 -28.58 13.29 0.51
N TYR A 500 -28.09 14.50 0.78
CA TYR A 500 -28.43 15.70 0.01
C TYR A 500 -27.95 15.62 -1.44
N ILE A 501 -26.69 15.22 -1.65
CA ILE A 501 -26.08 15.08 -2.98
C ILE A 501 -26.78 13.97 -3.76
N GLY A 502 -27.23 12.89 -3.12
CA GLY A 502 -28.08 11.87 -3.75
C GLY A 502 -29.44 12.41 -4.17
N GLU A 503 -30.20 12.98 -3.24
CA GLU A 503 -31.59 13.42 -3.46
C GLU A 503 -31.71 14.62 -4.39
N LYS A 504 -30.85 15.64 -4.24
CA LYS A 504 -30.95 16.93 -4.95
C LYS A 504 -29.96 17.08 -6.09
N GLY A 505 -28.88 16.29 -6.10
CA GLY A 505 -27.74 16.54 -6.98
C GLY A 505 -26.91 17.73 -6.51
N LEU A 506 -25.98 18.13 -7.38
CA LEU A 506 -25.13 19.31 -7.24
C LEU A 506 -25.40 20.20 -8.46
N ASP A 507 -25.36 21.52 -8.27
CA ASP A 507 -25.23 22.44 -9.40
C ASP A 507 -23.76 22.49 -9.89
N PRO A 508 -23.48 22.95 -11.12
CA PRO A 508 -22.12 22.92 -11.67
C PRO A 508 -21.08 23.68 -10.84
N ALA A 509 -21.46 24.77 -10.15
CA ALA A 509 -20.52 25.52 -9.32
C ALA A 509 -20.18 24.77 -8.02
N GLN A 510 -21.13 24.03 -7.47
CA GLN A 510 -20.89 23.11 -6.35
C GLN A 510 -20.03 21.91 -6.78
N GLU A 511 -20.26 21.38 -7.98
CA GLU A 511 -19.45 20.28 -8.55
C GLU A 511 -18.00 20.74 -8.75
N ASP A 512 -17.78 21.88 -9.42
CA ASP A 512 -16.46 22.48 -9.63
C ASP A 512 -15.73 22.75 -8.31
N GLN A 513 -16.44 23.21 -7.28
CA GLN A 513 -15.86 23.42 -5.95
C GLN A 513 -15.40 22.10 -5.32
N ILE A 514 -16.24 21.06 -5.31
CA ILE A 514 -15.87 19.76 -4.72
C ILE A 514 -14.70 19.13 -5.50
N ARG A 515 -14.70 19.23 -6.83
CA ARG A 515 -13.57 18.81 -7.68
C ARG A 515 -12.29 19.56 -7.35
N HIS A 516 -12.35 20.87 -7.13
CA HIS A 516 -11.19 21.66 -6.75
C HIS A 516 -10.57 21.20 -5.42
N GLU A 517 -11.40 20.89 -4.42
CA GLU A 517 -10.91 20.37 -3.13
C GLU A 517 -10.34 18.96 -3.26
N PHE A 518 -10.98 18.06 -4.02
CA PHE A 518 -10.46 16.71 -4.30
C PHE A 518 -9.14 16.75 -5.07
N LYS A 519 -9.02 17.64 -6.06
CA LYS A 519 -7.78 17.87 -6.79
C LYS A 519 -6.66 18.41 -5.89
N THR A 520 -7.01 19.25 -4.91
CA THR A 520 -6.05 19.79 -3.94
C THR A 520 -5.61 18.70 -2.94
N LEU A 521 -6.52 17.83 -2.51
CA LEU A 521 -6.21 16.67 -1.66
C LEU A 521 -5.23 15.71 -2.35
N LEU A 522 -5.50 15.37 -3.62
CA LEU A 522 -4.74 14.42 -4.42
C LEU A 522 -3.53 15.03 -5.14
N ALA A 523 -3.25 16.32 -4.96
CA ALA A 523 -2.12 16.99 -5.60
C ALA A 523 -0.78 16.40 -5.15
N CYS A 524 -0.04 15.84 -6.11
CA CYS A 524 1.33 15.36 -5.92
C CYS A 524 2.35 16.50 -6.02
N GLY A 525 3.52 16.32 -5.39
CA GLY A 525 4.63 17.25 -5.51
C GLY A 525 5.15 17.32 -6.94
N LYS A 526 5.63 18.49 -7.38
CA LYS A 526 6.32 18.60 -8.67
C LYS A 526 7.73 18.06 -8.56
N GLU A 527 8.21 17.44 -9.63
CA GLU A 527 9.61 17.02 -9.79
C GLU A 527 10.56 18.17 -9.43
N GLY A 528 11.56 17.88 -8.59
CA GLY A 528 12.51 18.87 -8.07
C GLY A 528 12.01 19.82 -6.97
N ALA A 529 10.76 19.73 -6.50
CA ALA A 529 10.28 20.52 -5.37
C ALA A 529 10.58 19.82 -4.03
N VAL A 530 11.56 20.34 -3.28
CA VAL A 530 11.72 19.99 -1.86
C VAL A 530 10.44 20.36 -1.13
N CYS A 531 9.85 19.41 -0.40
CA CYS A 531 8.61 19.64 0.34
C CYS A 531 8.85 20.57 1.54
N GLU A 532 8.75 21.88 1.34
CA GLU A 532 8.46 22.81 2.44
C GLU A 532 7.06 22.47 2.96
N GLY A 533 7.00 21.91 4.17
CA GLY A 533 5.81 21.22 4.66
C GLY A 533 4.58 22.12 4.80
N MET A 534 3.43 21.61 4.37
CA MET A 534 2.13 22.12 4.83
C MET A 534 1.93 21.78 6.31
N VAL A 535 2.57 22.55 7.19
CA VAL A 535 2.19 22.59 8.61
C VAL A 535 0.85 23.30 8.68
N VAL A 536 -0.24 22.53 8.66
CA VAL A 536 -1.56 23.04 9.05
C VAL A 536 -1.50 23.29 10.55
N GLN A 537 -1.14 24.52 10.94
CA GLN A 537 -1.23 24.96 12.33
C GLN A 537 -2.70 25.00 12.75
N THR A 538 -3.19 23.89 13.29
CA THR A 538 -4.46 23.82 14.01
C THR A 538 -4.28 24.53 15.36
N THR A 539 -4.35 25.87 15.33
CA THR A 539 -4.26 26.71 16.54
C THR A 539 -5.51 26.53 17.38
N ILE A 540 -5.52 25.51 18.25
CA ILE A 540 -6.53 25.34 19.29
C ILE A 540 -6.32 26.44 20.33
N VAL A 541 -7.03 27.55 20.17
CA VAL A 541 -7.09 28.62 21.19
C VAL A 541 -7.97 28.14 22.34
N CYS A 542 -7.37 27.48 23.32
CA CYS A 542 -8.02 27.19 24.60
C CYS A 542 -8.22 28.49 25.40
N ALA A 543 -9.35 29.16 25.19
CA ALA A 543 -9.82 30.21 26.09
C ALA A 543 -10.39 29.59 27.37
N PRO A 544 -9.92 29.97 28.58
CA PRO A 544 -10.45 29.42 29.83
C PRO A 544 -11.88 29.92 30.09
N PRO A 545 -12.76 29.12 30.75
CA PRO A 545 -14.13 29.54 31.02
C PRO A 545 -14.21 30.72 31.98
N SER A 546 -14.94 31.76 31.60
CA SER A 546 -15.27 32.89 32.46
C SER A 546 -16.29 32.47 33.53
N ALA A 547 -15.85 32.42 34.79
CA ALA A 547 -16.73 32.16 35.92
C ALA A 547 -17.61 33.39 36.24
N LEU A 548 -18.94 33.19 36.27
CA LEU A 548 -19.88 34.18 36.81
C LEU A 548 -20.66 33.58 37.98
N HIS A 549 -20.39 34.15 39.16
CA HIS A 549 -21.17 34.16 40.39
C HIS A 549 -21.63 32.82 41.01
N GLU A 550 -21.11 32.59 42.22
CA GLU A 550 -22.01 32.55 43.38
C GLU A 550 -21.43 33.37 44.56
N LYS A 551 -22.30 34.11 45.26
CA LYS A 551 -21.98 34.80 46.51
C LYS A 551 -22.54 33.98 47.67
N ARG A 552 -21.71 33.56 48.61
CA ARG A 552 -22.04 33.54 50.05
C ARG A 552 -20.81 33.26 50.92
N ASN A 553 -20.76 34.00 52.03
CA ASN A 553 -20.24 33.72 53.38
C ASN A 553 -19.30 32.49 53.53
N GLY A 554 -18.16 32.54 54.21
CA GLY A 554 -17.71 33.53 55.19
C GLY A 554 -17.20 32.80 56.44
N GLU A 555 -15.96 33.11 56.83
CA GLU A 555 -15.29 32.78 58.11
C GLU A 555 -14.86 31.33 58.40
N THR A 556 -13.56 31.21 58.73
CA THR A 556 -12.85 30.19 59.55
C THR A 556 -12.95 28.70 59.15
N GLY A 557 -11.94 27.86 59.39
CA GLY A 557 -10.61 28.03 59.99
C GLY A 557 -9.96 26.63 60.16
N CYS A 558 -8.63 26.54 60.16
CA CYS A 558 -7.90 25.25 60.14
C CYS A 558 -8.12 24.37 61.40
N THR A 559 -8.21 23.05 61.20
CA THR A 559 -7.37 21.98 61.80
C THR A 559 -7.61 20.70 60.98
N GLU A 560 -6.61 20.01 60.39
CA GLU A 560 -5.55 19.16 60.96
C GLU A 560 -5.97 17.69 61.22
N GLU A 561 -5.08 16.77 60.82
CA GLU A 561 -5.02 15.31 61.10
C GLU A 561 -6.19 14.38 60.67
N ALA A 562 -5.98 13.65 59.57
CA ALA A 562 -5.67 12.19 59.56
C ALA A 562 -5.69 11.59 58.13
#